data_AF-A0A2J7PZ36-F1
#
_entry.id   AF-A0A2J7PZ36-F1
#
_cell.length_a   1.000
_cell.length_b   1.000
_cell.length_c   1.000
_cell.angle_alpha   90.00
_cell.angle_beta   90.00
_cell.angle_gamma   90.00
#
_symmetry.space_group_name_H-M   'P 1'
#
loop_
_entity.id
_entity.type
_entity.pdbx_description
1 polymer ?
#
loop_
_entity_poly.entity_id
_entity_poly.type
_entity_poly.pdbx_seq_one_letter_code
_entity_poly.pdbx_strand_id
1 'polypeptide(L)'
;MRTKLSNRNFLLTCQKIFIPFGHFASLCHQINLKTVVKGDDTKQYHMGYFRDDPQEPPCFVARNCAAIDCTITPMAENIFGAVNAYLDAMKGKCDPFQKMKVSKVQNSLKSWAKDNNFVLDVLSEAMKARNKKVVTKTFHNAGLVVPWNKKTELGYRKLIETDANTEECGGEQL
;
A
#
# COMPACT_ATOMS: atom_id res chain seq x y z
N MET A 1 -16.00 25.70 -48.39
CA MET A 1 -17.05 26.15 -47.45
C MET A 1 -17.44 24.97 -46.55
N ARG A 2 -17.31 25.17 -45.23
CA ARG A 2 -17.90 24.44 -44.08
C ARG A 2 -17.77 22.91 -44.00
N THR A 3 -16.87 22.53 -43.09
CA THR A 3 -16.74 21.25 -42.37
C THR A 3 -18.04 20.78 -41.71
N LYS A 4 -18.34 19.49 -41.84
CA LYS A 4 -19.09 18.70 -40.85
C LYS A 4 -18.53 17.27 -40.81
N LEU A 5 -17.70 16.98 -39.80
CA LEU A 5 -17.42 15.61 -39.36
C LEU A 5 -18.74 15.03 -38.83
N SER A 6 -19.22 13.95 -39.44
CA SER A 6 -20.40 13.21 -38.99
C SER A 6 -19.96 11.94 -38.27
N ASN A 7 -20.38 11.88 -37.01
CA ASN A 7 -20.29 10.81 -36.02
C ASN A 7 -20.24 9.37 -36.57
N ARG A 8 -19.08 8.72 -36.43
CA ARG A 8 -18.93 7.25 -36.37
C ARG A 8 -17.84 6.83 -35.36
N ASN A 9 -17.81 7.43 -34.17
CA ASN A 9 -16.81 7.09 -33.14
C ASN A 9 -17.39 6.96 -31.73
N PHE A 10 -18.65 6.53 -31.58
CA PHE A 10 -19.28 6.43 -30.26
C PHE A 10 -19.38 5.00 -29.69
N LEU A 11 -18.81 3.98 -30.35
CA LEU A 11 -18.95 2.58 -29.90
C LEU A 11 -17.65 1.77 -29.98
N LEU A 12 -16.51 2.38 -29.64
CA LEU A 12 -15.22 1.66 -29.56
C LEU A 12 -14.42 1.91 -28.27
N THR A 13 -15.01 2.52 -27.23
CA THR A 13 -14.29 2.85 -25.98
C THR A 13 -14.85 2.20 -24.72
N CYS A 14 -15.60 1.11 -24.84
CA CYS A 14 -16.04 0.32 -23.70
C CYS A 14 -15.87 -1.19 -23.96
N GLN A 15 -14.63 -1.62 -24.17
CA GLN A 15 -14.30 -3.03 -24.01
C GLN A 15 -13.13 -3.18 -23.04
N LYS A 16 -13.52 -3.30 -21.78
CA LYS A 16 -12.94 -4.23 -20.80
C LYS A 16 -11.42 -4.15 -20.69
N ILE A 17 -11.00 -3.17 -19.89
CA ILE A 17 -9.76 -3.18 -19.12
C ILE A 17 -9.74 -4.45 -18.27
N PHE A 18 -9.28 -5.55 -18.87
CA PHE A 18 -8.86 -6.75 -18.18
C PHE A 18 -7.36 -6.58 -17.97
N ILE A 19 -6.98 -5.97 -16.85
CA ILE A 19 -5.57 -5.89 -16.46
C ILE A 19 -5.20 -7.29 -15.96
N PRO A 20 -4.36 -8.06 -16.68
CA PRO A 20 -3.95 -9.36 -16.21
C PRO A 20 -3.13 -9.18 -14.94
N PHE A 21 -3.36 -10.09 -14.00
CA PHE A 21 -2.74 -10.18 -12.68
C PHE A 21 -1.20 -10.30 -12.69
N GLY A 22 -0.53 -10.19 -13.84
CA GLY A 22 0.86 -10.60 -14.06
C GLY A 22 1.88 -9.51 -14.44
N HIS A 23 1.53 -8.23 -14.53
CA HIS A 23 2.49 -7.23 -15.08
C HIS A 23 3.50 -6.63 -14.06
N PHE A 24 3.46 -7.06 -12.80
CA PHE A 24 4.35 -6.54 -11.74
C PHE A 24 4.74 -7.62 -10.73
N ALA A 25 5.11 -8.81 -11.21
CA ALA A 25 5.53 -9.91 -10.33
C ALA A 25 6.96 -9.69 -9.81
N SER A 26 7.09 -8.86 -8.77
CA SER A 26 8.22 -8.92 -7.85
C SER A 26 7.93 -10.00 -6.80
N LEU A 27 8.93 -10.81 -6.43
CA LEU A 27 8.81 -12.11 -5.73
C LEU A 27 8.13 -12.11 -4.33
N CYS A 28 7.66 -10.96 -3.82
CA CYS A 28 7.04 -10.87 -2.50
C CYS A 28 5.67 -10.18 -2.55
N HIS A 29 4.82 -10.56 -3.52
CA HIS A 29 3.43 -10.12 -3.52
C HIS A 29 2.66 -10.90 -2.48
N GLN A 30 2.68 -10.43 -1.23
CA GLN A 30 1.69 -10.87 -0.27
C GLN A 30 0.31 -10.62 -0.87
N ILE A 31 -0.52 -11.65 -0.89
CA ILE A 31 -1.85 -11.67 -1.52
C ILE A 31 -2.68 -10.43 -1.13
N ASN A 32 -2.41 -9.90 0.07
CA ASN A 32 -3.12 -8.78 0.68
C ASN A 32 -2.65 -7.38 0.22
N LEU A 33 -1.46 -7.22 -0.37
CA LEU A 33 -0.93 -5.91 -0.78
C LEU A 33 -1.02 -5.75 -2.30
N LYS A 34 -1.98 -5.00 -2.85
CA LYS A 34 -2.06 -4.74 -4.30
C LYS A 34 -1.23 -3.52 -4.72
N THR A 35 -0.14 -3.74 -5.45
CA THR A 35 0.77 -2.67 -5.91
C THR A 35 0.10 -1.72 -6.89
N VAL A 36 0.29 -0.42 -6.68
CA VAL A 36 -0.23 0.66 -7.53
C VAL A 36 0.84 1.68 -7.94
N VAL A 37 1.91 1.82 -7.15
CA VAL A 37 3.05 2.68 -7.47
C VAL A 37 4.32 1.85 -7.38
N LYS A 38 5.16 1.98 -8.40
CA LYS A 38 6.51 1.41 -8.44
C LYS A 38 7.52 2.55 -8.32
N GLY A 39 8.55 2.35 -7.52
CA GLY A 39 9.66 3.27 -7.36
C GLY A 39 10.96 2.67 -7.88
N ASP A 40 11.99 2.73 -7.05
CA ASP A 40 13.33 2.23 -7.34
C ASP A 40 13.34 0.72 -7.67
N ASP A 41 13.79 0.39 -8.88
CA ASP A 41 13.90 -0.98 -9.39
C ASP A 41 14.94 -1.81 -8.64
N THR A 42 16.03 -1.19 -8.17
CA THR A 42 17.13 -1.90 -7.51
C THR A 42 16.70 -2.48 -6.16
N LYS A 43 15.90 -1.70 -5.41
CA LYS A 43 15.32 -2.11 -4.13
C LYS A 43 13.97 -2.80 -4.30
N GLN A 44 13.46 -2.84 -5.53
CA GLN A 44 12.09 -3.23 -5.86
C GLN A 44 11.08 -2.52 -4.95
N TYR A 45 11.27 -1.20 -4.78
CA TYR A 45 10.41 -0.36 -3.98
C TYR A 45 9.03 -0.25 -4.63
N HIS A 46 7.99 -0.51 -3.86
CA HIS A 46 6.63 -0.38 -4.34
C HIS A 46 5.69 0.07 -3.21
N MET A 47 4.60 0.73 -3.60
CA MET A 47 3.48 1.05 -2.73
C MET A 47 2.23 0.35 -3.23
N GLY A 48 1.42 -0.13 -2.29
CA GLY A 48 0.21 -0.88 -2.60
C GLY A 48 -0.90 -0.65 -1.58
N TYR A 49 -2.13 -0.93 -2.02
CA TYR A 49 -3.29 -0.99 -1.15
C TYR A 49 -3.29 -2.31 -0.38
N PHE A 50 -3.31 -2.24 0.94
CA PHE A 50 -3.41 -3.41 1.80
C PHE A 50 -4.89 -3.72 2.09
N ARG A 51 -5.30 -4.98 1.95
CA ARG A 51 -6.65 -5.48 2.21
C ARG A 51 -6.59 -6.64 3.19
N ASP A 52 -7.39 -6.57 4.25
CA ASP A 52 -7.64 -7.70 5.14
C ASP A 52 -8.64 -8.70 4.49
N ASP A 53 -9.66 -8.19 3.79
CA ASP A 53 -10.65 -8.97 3.03
C ASP A 53 -10.69 -8.48 1.57
N PRO A 54 -10.67 -9.37 0.56
CA PRO A 54 -10.76 -8.99 -0.85
C PRO A 54 -12.06 -8.24 -1.23
N GLN A 55 -13.15 -8.48 -0.51
CA GLN A 55 -14.46 -7.86 -0.75
C GLN A 55 -14.60 -6.49 -0.09
N GLU A 56 -13.77 -6.20 0.92
CA GLU A 56 -13.76 -4.90 1.60
C GLU A 56 -12.83 -3.89 0.88
N PRO A 57 -13.09 -2.58 1.02
CA PRO A 57 -12.18 -1.56 0.54
C PRO A 57 -10.81 -1.67 1.24
N PRO A 58 -9.73 -1.16 0.62
CA PRO A 58 -8.40 -1.14 1.24
C PRO A 58 -8.39 -0.48 2.61
N CYS A 59 -7.68 -1.09 3.54
CA CYS A 59 -7.55 -0.58 4.91
C CYS A 59 -6.57 0.58 4.99
N PHE A 60 -5.47 0.50 4.22
CA PHE A 60 -4.44 1.53 4.12
C PHE A 60 -3.55 1.29 2.89
N VAL A 61 -2.71 2.28 2.58
CA VAL A 61 -1.60 2.15 1.64
C VAL A 61 -0.31 1.89 2.42
N ALA A 62 0.45 0.91 1.96
CA ALA A 62 1.73 0.53 2.54
C ALA A 62 2.83 0.50 1.49
N ARG A 63 4.07 0.56 1.95
CA ARG A 63 5.26 0.37 1.12
C ARG A 63 5.99 -0.92 1.48
N ASN A 64 6.70 -1.47 0.52
CA ASN A 64 7.63 -2.57 0.70
C ASN A 64 8.84 -2.41 -0.25
N CYS A 65 10.00 -2.90 0.17
CA CYS A 65 11.21 -3.02 -0.63
C CYS A 65 11.52 -4.50 -0.84
N ALA A 66 10.94 -5.13 -1.87
CA ALA A 66 10.96 -6.59 -2.01
C ALA A 66 12.37 -7.20 -2.15
N ALA A 67 13.37 -6.41 -2.55
CA ALA A 67 14.76 -6.88 -2.65
C ALA A 67 15.53 -6.80 -1.31
N ILE A 68 14.96 -6.14 -0.29
CA ILE A 68 15.61 -5.92 1.02
C ILE A 68 14.97 -6.82 2.07
N ASP A 69 13.66 -6.71 2.27
CA ASP A 69 12.93 -7.43 3.31
C ASP A 69 11.48 -7.71 2.90
N CYS A 70 10.75 -8.42 3.78
CA CYS A 70 9.32 -8.66 3.62
C CYS A 70 8.46 -7.66 4.43
N THR A 71 9.06 -6.58 4.95
CA THR A 71 8.41 -5.66 5.87
C THR A 71 7.44 -4.74 5.14
N ILE A 72 6.15 -4.92 5.41
CA ILE A 72 5.11 -4.01 4.94
C ILE A 72 4.97 -2.88 5.94
N THR A 73 5.38 -1.68 5.53
CA THR A 73 5.28 -0.47 6.35
C THR A 73 4.03 0.32 5.96
N PRO A 74 3.01 0.45 6.83
CA PRO A 74 1.85 1.32 6.60
C PRO A 74 2.31 2.76 6.44
N MET A 75 1.73 3.48 5.47
CA MET A 75 2.11 4.88 5.21
C MET A 75 0.98 5.87 5.41
N ALA A 76 -0.24 5.56 4.96
CA ALA A 76 -1.42 6.40 5.12
C ALA A 76 -2.67 5.62 4.75
N GLU A 77 -3.85 6.16 5.03
CA GLU A 77 -5.14 5.55 4.65
C GLU A 77 -5.35 5.51 3.13
N ASN A 78 -4.86 6.52 2.41
CA ASN A 78 -5.03 6.66 0.97
C ASN A 78 -3.72 6.96 0.24
N ILE A 79 -3.78 6.93 -1.09
CA ILE A 79 -2.60 7.10 -1.94
C ILE A 79 -2.01 8.51 -1.88
N PHE A 80 -2.83 9.54 -1.66
CA PHE A 80 -2.35 10.92 -1.56
C PHE A 80 -1.54 11.12 -0.28
N GLY A 81 -2.03 10.60 0.85
CA GLY A 81 -1.27 10.57 2.11
C GLY A 81 0.05 9.80 1.97
N ALA A 82 0.01 8.66 1.28
CA ALA A 82 1.18 7.82 1.05
C ALA A 82 2.25 8.53 0.20
N VAL A 83 1.85 9.14 -0.91
CA VAL A 83 2.75 9.92 -1.76
C VAL A 83 3.25 11.16 -1.01
N ASN A 84 2.40 11.81 -0.21
CA ASN A 84 2.81 12.95 0.61
C ASN A 84 3.92 12.55 1.60
N ALA A 85 3.74 11.44 2.32
CA ALA A 85 4.73 10.91 3.25
C ALA A 85 6.05 10.51 2.54
N TYR A 86 5.93 9.94 1.33
CA TYR A 86 7.11 9.64 0.50
C TYR A 86 7.87 10.89 0.07
N LEU A 87 7.17 11.95 -0.37
CA LEU A 87 7.79 13.22 -0.73
C LEU A 87 8.46 13.87 0.48
N ASP A 88 7.85 13.79 1.68
CA ASP A 88 8.47 14.27 2.93
C ASP A 88 9.76 13.51 3.25
N ALA A 89 9.76 12.18 3.14
CA ALA A 89 10.95 11.36 3.33
C ALA A 89 12.04 11.64 2.27
N MET A 90 11.63 11.94 1.04
CA MET A 90 12.53 12.30 -0.05
C MET A 90 13.23 13.65 0.22
N LYS A 91 12.51 14.65 0.74
CA LYS A 91 13.08 15.98 1.07
C LYS A 91 14.26 15.94 2.04
N GLY A 92 14.33 14.92 2.91
CA GLY A 92 15.44 14.73 3.83
C GLY A 92 16.72 14.21 3.16
N LYS A 93 16.62 13.68 1.93
CA LYS A 93 17.71 13.03 1.18
C LYS A 93 18.14 13.80 -0.08
N CYS A 94 17.39 14.83 -0.47
CA CYS A 94 17.60 15.59 -1.69
C CYS A 94 18.56 16.77 -1.52
N ASP A 95 19.23 17.13 -2.61
CA ASP A 95 19.89 18.43 -2.77
C ASP A 95 18.89 19.61 -2.68
N PRO A 96 19.35 20.81 -2.29
CA PRO A 96 18.50 22.00 -2.17
C PRO A 96 17.66 22.31 -3.42
N PHE A 97 18.23 22.13 -4.61
CA PHE A 97 17.53 22.37 -5.89
C PHE A 97 16.39 21.37 -6.13
N GLN A 98 16.61 20.09 -5.83
CA GLN A 98 15.57 19.06 -5.96
C GLN A 98 14.50 19.22 -4.89
N LYS A 99 14.88 19.65 -3.69
CA LYS A 99 13.96 19.95 -2.59
C LYS A 99 12.92 21.02 -2.97
N MET A 100 13.31 22.03 -3.76
CA MET A 100 12.34 23.03 -4.26
C MET A 100 11.31 22.41 -5.19
N LYS A 101 11.73 21.55 -6.13
CA LYS A 101 10.83 20.86 -7.07
C LYS A 101 9.87 19.92 -6.34
N VAL A 102 10.40 19.12 -5.41
CA VAL A 102 9.62 18.21 -4.56
C VAL A 102 8.59 18.98 -3.73
N SER A 103 9.00 20.12 -3.15
CA SER A 103 8.09 20.97 -2.37
C SER A 103 6.97 21.56 -3.22
N LYS A 104 7.24 21.96 -4.46
CA LYS A 104 6.20 22.46 -5.38
C LYS A 104 5.14 21.40 -5.66
N VAL A 105 5.56 20.18 -5.98
CA VAL A 105 4.64 19.04 -6.23
C VAL A 105 3.85 18.71 -4.97
N GLN A 106 4.53 18.64 -3.83
CA GLN A 106 3.86 18.32 -2.56
C GLN A 106 2.83 19.39 -2.16
N ASN A 107 3.10 20.66 -2.40
CA ASN A 107 2.14 21.73 -2.10
C ASN A 107 0.90 21.62 -2.98
N SER A 108 1.07 21.33 -4.28
CA SER A 108 -0.05 21.08 -5.20
C SER A 108 -0.88 19.85 -4.80
N LEU A 109 -0.22 18.80 -4.29
CA LEU A 109 -0.87 17.61 -3.75
C LEU A 109 -1.70 17.95 -2.51
N LYS A 110 -1.12 18.73 -1.58
CA LYS A 110 -1.79 19.16 -0.35
C LYS A 110 -3.00 20.03 -0.61
N SER A 111 -2.90 20.99 -1.54
CA SER A 111 -4.05 21.84 -1.89
C SER A 111 -5.17 21.01 -2.50
N TRP A 112 -4.86 20.14 -3.47
CA TRP A 112 -5.85 19.30 -4.12
C TRP A 112 -6.52 18.32 -3.12
N ALA A 113 -5.73 17.70 -2.24
CA ALA A 113 -6.26 16.81 -1.21
C ALA A 113 -7.19 17.54 -0.24
N LYS A 114 -6.84 18.77 0.15
CA LYS A 114 -7.69 19.62 1.00
C LYS A 114 -9.01 19.95 0.31
N ASP A 115 -8.96 20.35 -0.96
CA ASP A 115 -10.16 20.72 -1.74
C ASP A 115 -11.10 19.53 -1.95
N ASN A 116 -10.55 18.31 -1.98
CA ASN A 116 -11.29 17.06 -2.17
C ASN A 116 -11.54 16.28 -0.86
N ASN A 117 -11.25 16.87 0.30
CA ASN A 117 -11.46 16.27 1.63
C ASN A 117 -10.73 14.94 1.87
N PHE A 118 -9.52 14.78 1.33
CA PHE A 118 -8.66 13.63 1.62
C PHE A 118 -7.75 13.88 2.84
N VAL A 119 -7.71 12.91 3.74
CA VAL A 119 -6.81 12.90 4.90
C VAL A 119 -5.38 12.57 4.46
N LEU A 120 -4.39 13.35 4.89
CA LEU A 120 -2.97 13.14 4.53
C LEU A 120 -2.13 12.58 5.68
N ASP A 121 -2.77 12.24 6.81
CA ASP A 121 -2.10 11.77 8.00
C ASP A 121 -1.49 10.38 7.80
N VAL A 122 -0.30 10.18 8.36
CA VAL A 122 0.45 8.92 8.28
C VAL A 122 -0.23 7.81 9.08
N LEU A 123 -0.94 8.17 10.14
CA LEU A 123 -1.68 7.25 11.01
C LEU A 123 -3.08 7.79 11.27
N SER A 124 -4.02 7.42 10.40
CA SER A 124 -5.43 7.82 10.54
C SER A 124 -6.15 7.06 11.66
N GLU A 125 -7.29 7.59 12.10
CA GLU A 125 -8.15 6.90 13.08
C GLU A 125 -8.68 5.55 12.56
N ALA A 126 -8.92 5.42 11.25
CA ALA A 126 -9.31 4.15 10.63
C ALA A 126 -8.20 3.09 10.78
N MET A 127 -6.94 3.49 10.54
CA MET A 127 -5.78 2.60 10.72
C MET A 127 -5.63 2.19 12.19
N LYS A 128 -5.81 3.12 13.14
CA LYS A 128 -5.78 2.82 14.58
C LYS A 128 -6.91 1.87 14.98
N ALA A 129 -8.12 2.08 14.46
CA ALA A 129 -9.27 1.21 14.70
C ALA A 129 -9.03 -0.21 14.18
N ARG A 130 -8.42 -0.35 13.00
CA ARG A 130 -8.00 -1.63 12.43
C ARG A 130 -6.92 -2.29 13.30
N ASN A 131 -5.92 -1.55 13.76
CA ASN A 131 -4.85 -2.09 14.61
C ASN A 131 -5.37 -2.68 15.94
N LYS A 132 -6.51 -2.22 16.46
CA LYS A 132 -7.17 -2.82 17.63
C LYS A 132 -7.80 -4.19 17.35
N LYS A 133 -8.12 -4.49 16.08
CA LYS A 133 -8.69 -5.77 15.63
C LYS A 133 -7.62 -6.78 15.20
N VAL A 134 -6.36 -6.35 15.09
CA VAL A 134 -5.25 -7.23 14.73
C VAL A 134 -5.04 -8.26 15.83
N VAL A 135 -5.10 -9.54 15.48
CA VAL A 135 -4.93 -10.67 16.41
C VAL A 135 -3.47 -11.01 16.63
N THR A 136 -2.64 -10.87 15.60
CA THR A 136 -1.19 -11.08 15.69
C THR A 136 -0.46 -10.29 14.62
N LYS A 137 0.79 -9.94 14.89
CA LYS A 137 1.73 -9.57 13.84
C LYS A 137 2.35 -10.84 13.27
N THR A 138 2.69 -10.77 12.00
CA THR A 138 3.39 -11.79 11.21
C THR A 138 4.76 -11.22 10.81
N PHE A 139 5.62 -12.00 10.16
CA PHE A 139 6.97 -11.55 9.76
C PHE A 139 6.98 -10.26 8.93
N HIS A 140 5.93 -10.02 8.16
CA HIS A 140 5.78 -8.80 7.36
C HIS A 140 5.25 -7.59 8.13
N ASN A 141 4.99 -7.72 9.42
CA ASN A 141 4.60 -6.67 10.36
C ASN A 141 3.27 -5.91 10.08
N ALA A 142 2.57 -6.23 8.98
CA ALA A 142 1.28 -5.59 8.67
C ALA A 142 0.17 -6.03 9.64
N GLY A 143 0.26 -7.22 10.24
CA GLY A 143 -0.75 -7.75 11.16
C GLY A 143 -1.91 -8.44 10.47
N LEU A 144 -2.45 -9.47 11.13
CA LEU A 144 -3.56 -10.29 10.68
C LEU A 144 -4.85 -9.90 11.41
N VAL A 145 -5.95 -9.74 10.68
CA VAL A 145 -7.29 -9.49 11.23
C VAL A 145 -8.18 -10.67 10.85
N VAL A 146 -8.75 -11.34 11.85
CA VAL A 146 -9.73 -12.42 11.67
C VAL A 146 -10.84 -12.30 12.71
N PRO A 147 -12.04 -12.81 12.45
CA PRO A 147 -13.09 -12.91 13.46
C PRO A 147 -12.61 -13.79 14.62
N TRP A 148 -12.32 -13.17 15.77
CA TRP A 148 -11.86 -13.88 16.97
C TRP A 148 -12.76 -13.56 18.16
N ASN A 149 -13.33 -14.61 18.75
CA ASN A 149 -14.13 -14.50 19.97
C ASN A 149 -13.27 -14.79 21.19
N LYS A 150 -12.99 -13.76 21.99
CA LYS A 150 -12.16 -13.85 23.19
C LYS A 150 -12.72 -14.78 24.27
N LYS A 151 -14.03 -14.97 24.33
CA LYS A 151 -14.66 -15.78 25.38
C LYS A 151 -14.58 -17.27 25.09
N THR A 152 -14.68 -17.65 23.83
CA THR A 152 -14.67 -19.05 23.38
C THR A 152 -13.32 -19.46 22.80
N GLU A 153 -12.39 -18.51 22.65
CA GLU A 153 -11.12 -18.65 21.94
C GLU A 153 -11.27 -19.21 20.52
N LEU A 154 -12.43 -18.99 19.90
CA LEU A 154 -12.72 -19.46 18.54
C LEU A 154 -12.26 -18.41 17.52
N GLY A 155 -11.56 -18.87 16.48
CA GLY A 155 -11.19 -18.08 15.30
C GLY A 155 -9.70 -17.77 15.14
N TYR A 156 -8.91 -17.82 16.20
CA TYR A 156 -7.46 -17.67 16.14
C TYR A 156 -6.77 -18.53 17.20
N ARG A 157 -5.64 -19.17 16.83
CA ARG A 157 -4.78 -19.92 17.74
C ARG A 157 -3.35 -19.44 17.56
N LYS A 158 -2.72 -19.03 18.67
CA LYS A 158 -1.31 -18.59 18.65
C LYS A 158 -0.39 -19.77 18.36
N LEU A 159 0.72 -19.49 17.69
CA LEU A 159 1.84 -20.42 17.59
C LEU A 159 2.43 -20.71 18.98
N ILE A 160 2.94 -21.93 19.15
CA ILE A 160 3.63 -22.36 20.38
C ILE A 160 4.97 -21.64 20.50
N GLU A 161 5.65 -21.48 19.37
CA GLU A 161 6.93 -20.78 19.28
C GLU A 161 6.78 -19.26 19.23
N THR A 162 7.84 -18.57 19.64
CA THR A 162 7.97 -17.13 19.47
C THR A 162 8.48 -16.80 18.07
N ASP A 163 8.23 -15.56 17.62
CA ASP A 163 8.69 -15.12 16.30
C ASP A 163 10.22 -15.25 16.17
N ALA A 164 10.98 -14.93 17.23
CA ALA A 164 12.43 -15.07 17.26
C ALA A 164 12.91 -16.52 17.08
N ASN A 165 12.28 -17.47 17.77
CA ASN A 165 12.62 -18.90 17.62
C ASN A 165 12.25 -19.43 16.23
N THR A 166 11.17 -18.90 15.64
CA THR A 166 10.70 -19.34 14.32
C THR A 166 11.62 -18.83 13.21
N GLU A 167 12.21 -17.65 13.37
CA GLU A 167 13.26 -17.13 12.47
C GLU A 167 14.52 -17.99 12.50
N GLU A 168 14.92 -18.48 13.68
CA GLU A 168 16.09 -19.37 13.84
C GLU A 168 15.86 -20.76 13.23
N CYS A 169 14.71 -21.39 13.46
CA CYS A 169 14.39 -22.70 12.87
C CYS A 169 14.30 -22.69 11.33
N GLY A 170 14.03 -21.52 10.72
CA GLY A 170 14.06 -21.36 9.26
C GLY A 170 15.47 -21.25 8.68
N GLY A 171 16.48 -20.93 9.51
CA GLY A 171 17.88 -20.80 9.11
C GLY A 171 18.67 -22.11 9.11
N GLU A 172 18.19 -23.16 9.79
CA GLU A 172 18.86 -24.47 9.86
C GLU A 172 18.57 -25.41 8.68
N GLN A 173 17.78 -24.97 7.69
CA GLN A 173 17.45 -25.77 6.49
C GLN A 173 18.02 -25.21 5.18
N LEU A 174 19.07 -24.40 5.22
CA LEU A 174 19.82 -23.96 4.03
C LEU A 174 21.29 -24.36 4.09
#